data_AF-A0A814FEY5-F1
#
_entry.id   AF-A0A814FEY5-F1
#
_cell.length_a   1.000
_cell.length_b   1.000
_cell.length_c   1.000
_cell.angle_alpha   90.00
_cell.angle_beta   90.00
_cell.angle_gamma   90.00
#
_symmetry.space_group_name_H-M   'P 1'
#
loop_
_entity.id
_entity.type
_entity.pdbx_description
1 polymer ?
#
loop_
_entity_poly.entity_id
_entity_poly.type
_entity_poly.pdbx_seq_one_letter_code
_entity_poly.pdbx_strand_id
1 'polypeptide(L)'
;MENKSNESTTDSFRWFEMFQKLLNALKHRVTIWHKNSRQRPTLSPSLRILIKHKHYLQNRYRHSRLEADRLRLRSWEKLLHREFQQFKADNWRKFMSNVASPNPMTFWKSIKVLNKKKSTQFSAITKDNNTTLKSTKETTDYLFEHFSGRFGPPTTDVNNTTDREAQEVWDRLSQADPDCIYRAWCRSDLKFDAADLKKVIAAMKTKNSTGFDLVSNRMVKVLSQNYMKLLADSYNKLFEKAYWGDSWKQARTVCFNKSNSPAPTSNQLRSISLLPIFGKIYERLFLLKFNLWIKKMNILPWQQSGARPHLSTMTRDYGFINIKVKTGRDTLNTIEDNFGPKEYELQGKQ
;
A
#
# COMPACT_ATOMS: atom_id res chain seq x y z
N MET A 1 -23.22 -23.01 -29.31
CA MET A 1 -21.78 -22.95 -28.96
C MET A 1 -21.46 -21.95 -27.85
N GLU A 2 -22.40 -21.07 -27.45
CA GLU A 2 -22.23 -20.10 -26.33
C GLU A 2 -22.04 -20.73 -24.94
N ASN A 3 -22.59 -21.92 -24.65
CA ASN A 3 -22.45 -22.52 -23.31
C ASN A 3 -21.03 -23.00 -22.99
N LYS A 4 -20.27 -23.51 -23.98
CA LYS A 4 -18.90 -24.04 -23.74
C LYS A 4 -17.86 -22.94 -23.51
N SER A 5 -18.04 -21.77 -24.13
CA SER A 5 -17.11 -20.65 -23.97
C SER A 5 -17.25 -20.00 -22.59
N ASN A 6 -18.48 -19.83 -22.08
CA ASN A 6 -18.74 -19.33 -20.73
C ASN A 6 -18.34 -20.33 -19.63
N GLU A 7 -18.54 -21.64 -19.84
CA GLU A 7 -18.09 -22.69 -18.92
C GLU A 7 -16.57 -22.66 -18.72
N SER A 8 -15.78 -22.63 -19.80
CA SER A 8 -14.31 -22.65 -19.67
C SER A 8 -13.70 -21.38 -19.03
N THR A 9 -14.38 -20.22 -19.13
CA THR A 9 -13.99 -18.98 -18.40
C THR A 9 -14.25 -19.15 -16.92
N THR A 10 -15.45 -19.63 -16.61
CA THR A 10 -15.91 -19.90 -15.26
C THR A 10 -14.98 -20.92 -14.61
N ASP A 11 -14.53 -21.94 -15.35
CA ASP A 11 -13.57 -22.94 -14.87
C ASP A 11 -12.17 -22.36 -14.64
N SER A 12 -11.69 -21.49 -15.53
CA SER A 12 -10.40 -20.81 -15.35
C SER A 12 -10.42 -19.88 -14.13
N PHE A 13 -11.54 -19.21 -13.87
CA PHE A 13 -11.67 -18.39 -12.67
C PHE A 13 -11.87 -19.22 -11.40
N ARG A 14 -12.68 -20.28 -11.46
CA ARG A 14 -12.82 -21.27 -10.37
C ARG A 14 -11.49 -21.86 -9.96
N TRP A 15 -10.58 -22.09 -10.91
CA TRP A 15 -9.21 -22.50 -10.60
C TRP A 15 -8.49 -21.49 -9.68
N PHE A 16 -8.60 -20.19 -9.95
CA PHE A 16 -8.04 -19.17 -9.05
C PHE A 16 -8.68 -19.20 -7.66
N GLU A 17 -9.99 -19.40 -7.57
CA GLU A 17 -10.69 -19.50 -6.27
C GLU A 17 -10.23 -20.73 -5.47
N MET A 18 -10.12 -21.89 -6.13
CA MET A 18 -9.58 -23.10 -5.54
C MET A 18 -8.12 -22.91 -5.11
N PHE A 19 -7.31 -22.27 -5.94
CA PHE A 19 -5.90 -22.01 -5.64
C PHE A 19 -5.75 -21.06 -4.43
N GLN A 20 -6.58 -20.02 -4.33
CA GLN A 20 -6.64 -19.13 -3.16
C GLN A 20 -6.98 -19.91 -1.88
N LYS A 21 -8.00 -20.78 -1.94
CA LYS A 21 -8.39 -21.65 -0.80
C LYS A 21 -7.25 -22.58 -0.41
N LEU A 22 -6.58 -23.21 -1.38
CA LEU A 22 -5.41 -24.06 -1.14
C LEU A 22 -4.29 -23.29 -0.44
N LEU A 23 -3.92 -22.11 -0.94
CA LEU A 23 -2.86 -21.30 -0.33
C LEU A 23 -3.21 -20.88 1.10
N ASN A 24 -4.48 -20.53 1.35
CA ASN A 24 -4.93 -20.21 2.70
C ASN A 24 -4.87 -21.44 3.63
N ALA A 25 -5.34 -22.60 3.18
CA ALA A 25 -5.25 -23.85 3.95
C ALA A 25 -3.80 -24.24 4.27
N LEU A 26 -2.90 -24.13 3.28
CA LEU A 26 -1.46 -24.36 3.47
C LEU A 26 -0.86 -23.40 4.49
N LYS A 27 -1.22 -22.11 4.44
CA LYS A 27 -0.81 -21.14 5.45
C LYS A 27 -1.26 -21.57 6.84
N HIS A 28 -2.50 -22.00 7.02
CA HIS A 28 -2.98 -22.49 8.32
C HIS A 28 -2.23 -23.73 8.81
N ARG A 29 -1.85 -24.63 7.90
CA ARG A 29 -1.10 -25.87 8.23
C ARG A 29 0.37 -25.62 8.55
N VAL A 30 1.03 -24.72 7.81
CA VAL A 30 2.49 -24.52 7.86
C VAL A 30 2.90 -23.38 8.80
N THR A 31 1.97 -22.49 9.17
CA THR A 31 2.29 -21.36 10.06
C THR A 31 2.28 -21.79 11.52
N ILE A 32 3.46 -21.81 12.14
CA ILE A 32 3.60 -21.90 13.59
C ILE A 32 3.44 -20.50 14.18
N TRP A 33 2.40 -20.28 14.98
CA TRP A 33 2.16 -19.00 15.64
C TRP A 33 2.96 -18.90 16.93
N HIS A 34 3.87 -17.94 17.00
CA HIS A 34 4.51 -17.55 18.25
C HIS A 34 3.87 -16.29 18.79
N LYS A 35 3.31 -16.35 20.00
CA LYS A 35 2.83 -15.17 20.72
C LYS A 35 4.03 -14.27 21.04
N ASN A 36 4.20 -13.21 20.26
CA ASN A 36 5.37 -12.34 20.38
C ASN A 36 5.15 -11.38 21.57
N SER A 37 5.59 -11.76 22.77
CA SER A 37 5.43 -10.96 24.00
C SER A 37 6.36 -9.73 24.08
N ARG A 38 6.97 -9.31 22.97
CA ARG A 38 8.00 -8.27 22.96
C ARG A 38 7.48 -6.93 22.46
N GLN A 39 7.15 -6.05 23.40
CA GLN A 39 7.34 -4.61 23.19
C GLN A 39 8.86 -4.34 23.26
N ARG A 40 9.45 -3.67 22.26
CA ARG A 40 10.86 -3.26 22.31
C ARG A 40 11.00 -1.77 21.97
N PRO A 41 11.82 -1.09 22.76
CA PRO A 41 13.17 -0.70 22.38
C PRO A 41 14.18 -1.82 22.71
N THR A 42 15.15 -2.05 21.83
CA THR A 42 16.20 -3.05 22.02
C THR A 42 17.22 -2.59 23.05
N LEU A 43 16.97 -2.87 24.34
CA LEU A 43 18.02 -2.85 25.36
C LEU A 43 19.19 -3.75 24.93
N SER A 44 20.43 -3.30 25.12
CA SER A 44 21.62 -4.11 24.83
C SER A 44 21.61 -5.43 25.64
N PRO A 45 22.21 -6.52 25.13
CA PRO A 45 22.32 -7.76 25.89
C PRO A 45 22.94 -7.56 27.29
N SER A 46 23.98 -6.73 27.40
CA SER A 46 24.66 -6.40 28.65
C SER A 46 23.73 -5.72 29.66
N LEU A 47 22.93 -4.72 29.24
CA LEU A 47 21.95 -4.08 30.12
C LEU A 47 20.87 -5.06 30.62
N ARG A 48 20.46 -6.02 29.78
CA ARG A 48 19.49 -7.04 30.21
C ARG A 48 20.05 -7.94 31.30
N ILE A 49 21.33 -8.28 31.22
CA ILE A 49 22.02 -9.06 32.26
C ILE A 49 22.06 -8.26 33.56
N LEU A 50 22.42 -6.98 33.51
CA LEU A 50 22.46 -6.11 34.69
C LEU A 50 21.07 -5.96 35.35
N ILE A 51 20.00 -5.80 34.56
CA ILE A 51 18.62 -5.74 35.07
C ILE A 51 18.23 -7.05 35.76
N LYS A 52 18.55 -8.21 35.15
CA LYS A 52 18.27 -9.52 35.76
C LYS A 52 18.99 -9.66 37.11
N HIS A 53 20.26 -9.26 37.18
CA HIS A 53 21.03 -9.34 38.42
C HIS A 53 20.53 -8.35 39.49
N LYS A 54 20.09 -7.15 39.08
CA LYS A 54 19.39 -6.21 39.98
C LYS A 54 18.15 -6.86 40.60
N HIS A 55 17.31 -7.52 39.80
CA HIS A 55 16.12 -8.21 40.31
C HIS A 55 16.48 -9.35 41.27
N TYR A 56 17.54 -10.12 40.98
CA TYR A 56 18.07 -11.14 41.88
C TYR A 56 18.49 -10.55 43.23
N LEU A 57 19.31 -9.48 43.23
CA LEU A 57 19.74 -8.80 44.46
C LEU A 57 18.58 -8.18 45.23
N GLN A 58 17.60 -7.62 44.52
CA GLN A 58 16.39 -7.06 45.11
C GLN A 58 15.56 -8.15 45.81
N ASN A 59 15.41 -9.32 45.18
CA ASN A 59 14.69 -10.43 45.78
C ASN A 59 15.44 -10.99 47.00
N ARG A 60 16.77 -11.11 46.90
CA ARG A 60 17.63 -11.53 48.01
C ARG A 60 17.49 -10.61 49.22
N TYR A 61 17.59 -9.29 49.03
CA TYR A 61 17.41 -8.32 50.10
C TYR A 61 16.01 -8.36 50.72
N ARG A 62 14.95 -8.60 49.93
CA ARG A 62 13.58 -8.74 50.46
C ARG A 62 13.46 -9.87 51.48
N HIS A 63 14.17 -10.97 51.26
CA HIS A 63 14.17 -12.14 52.14
C HIS A 63 15.17 -12.04 53.29
N SER A 64 16.42 -11.65 53.01
CA SER A 64 17.47 -11.63 54.03
C SER A 64 17.38 -10.42 54.97
N ARG A 65 16.94 -9.26 54.44
CA ARG A 65 16.94 -7.94 55.13
C ARG A 65 18.31 -7.53 55.70
N LEU A 66 19.39 -8.16 55.25
CA LEU A 66 20.75 -7.86 55.68
C LEU A 66 21.28 -6.57 55.04
N GLU A 67 22.01 -5.77 55.82
CA GLU A 67 22.60 -4.51 55.35
C GLU A 67 23.61 -4.73 54.21
N ALA A 68 24.36 -5.83 54.24
CA ALA A 68 25.27 -6.21 53.16
C ALA A 68 24.56 -6.41 51.81
N ASP A 69 23.35 -6.98 51.82
CA ASP A 69 22.55 -7.15 50.61
C ASP A 69 21.93 -5.82 50.15
N ARG A 70 21.59 -4.92 51.07
CA ARG A 70 21.16 -3.54 50.76
C ARG A 70 22.26 -2.75 50.04
N LEU A 71 23.49 -2.81 50.56
CA LEU A 71 24.66 -2.14 49.99
C LEU A 71 24.99 -2.69 48.60
N ARG A 72 24.96 -4.02 48.43
CA ARG A 72 25.13 -4.67 47.12
C ARG A 72 24.07 -4.21 46.13
N LEU A 73 22.79 -4.21 46.50
CA LEU A 73 21.72 -3.72 45.63
C LEU A 73 21.94 -2.26 45.21
N ARG A 74 22.28 -1.38 46.17
CA ARG A 74 22.54 0.04 45.90
C ARG A 74 23.72 0.25 44.95
N SER A 75 24.80 -0.51 45.13
CA SER A 75 25.96 -0.47 44.24
C SER A 75 25.58 -0.88 42.81
N TRP A 76 24.75 -1.93 42.68
CA TRP A 76 24.29 -2.43 41.39
C TRP A 76 23.31 -1.48 40.70
N GLU A 77 22.47 -0.79 41.47
CA GLU A 77 21.58 0.24 40.95
C GLU A 77 22.37 1.44 40.40
N LYS A 78 23.44 1.86 41.08
CA LYS A 78 24.35 2.90 40.57
C LYS A 78 25.03 2.46 39.26
N LEU A 79 25.55 1.24 39.22
CA LEU A 79 26.16 0.68 38.01
C LEU A 79 25.15 0.64 36.85
N LEU A 80 23.97 0.08 37.09
CA LEU A 80 22.91 -0.01 36.09
C LEU A 80 22.51 1.38 35.58
N HIS A 81 22.38 2.38 36.47
CA HIS A 81 22.06 3.74 36.08
C HIS A 81 23.15 4.32 35.17
N ARG A 82 24.43 4.17 35.53
CA ARG A 82 25.58 4.63 34.72
C ARG A 82 25.57 4.02 33.32
N GLU A 83 25.46 2.70 33.23
CA GLU A 83 25.43 1.98 31.95
C GLU A 83 24.21 2.37 31.09
N PHE A 84 23.08 2.65 31.74
CA PHE A 84 21.87 3.10 31.03
C PHE A 84 22.03 4.51 30.45
N GLN A 85 22.68 5.42 31.19
CA GLN A 85 22.98 6.77 30.69
C GLN A 85 23.98 6.72 29.55
N GLN A 86 25.03 5.90 29.65
CA GLN A 86 25.99 5.71 28.57
C GLN A 86 25.31 5.16 27.30
N PHE A 87 24.45 4.14 27.46
CA PHE A 87 23.67 3.60 26.34
C PHE A 87 22.74 4.63 25.69
N LYS A 88 22.10 5.51 26.48
CA LYS A 88 21.31 6.63 25.94
C LYS A 88 22.18 7.62 25.18
N ALA A 89 23.31 8.02 25.73
CA ALA A 89 24.25 8.94 25.11
C ALA A 89 24.76 8.39 23.78
N ASP A 90 25.13 7.11 23.73
CA ASP A 90 25.62 6.47 22.51
C ASP A 90 24.53 6.36 21.44
N ASN A 91 23.29 6.03 21.83
CA ASN A 91 22.16 6.05 20.89
C ASN A 91 21.86 7.46 20.36
N TRP A 92 21.99 8.48 21.21
CA TRP A 92 21.82 9.87 20.78
C TRP A 92 22.92 10.33 19.83
N ARG A 93 24.18 9.99 20.12
CA ARG A 93 25.32 10.25 19.21
C ARG A 93 25.12 9.60 17.85
N LYS A 94 24.72 8.32 17.83
CA LYS A 94 24.38 7.59 16.59
C LYS A 94 23.20 8.22 15.85
N PHE A 95 22.21 8.73 16.57
CA PHE A 95 21.09 9.44 15.97
C PHE A 95 21.56 10.76 15.32
N MET A 96 22.33 11.56 16.05
CA MET A 96 22.86 12.83 15.55
C MET A 96 23.80 12.65 14.36
N SER A 97 24.64 11.60 14.34
CA SER A 97 25.47 11.30 13.18
C SER A 97 24.64 10.95 11.93
N ASN A 98 23.49 10.30 12.09
CA ASN A 98 22.57 10.05 10.98
C ASN A 98 21.86 11.32 10.50
N VAL A 99 21.56 12.27 11.40
CA VAL A 99 20.99 13.57 11.04
C VAL A 99 22.03 14.44 10.34
N ALA A 100 23.27 14.45 10.83
CA ALA A 100 24.38 15.17 10.21
C ALA A 100 24.91 14.51 8.92
N SER A 101 24.30 13.42 8.45
CA SER A 101 24.71 12.73 7.24
C SER A 101 24.54 13.64 6.02
N PRO A 102 25.56 13.76 5.14
CA PRO A 102 25.44 14.50 3.88
C PRO A 102 24.40 13.89 2.94
N ASN A 103 24.02 12.62 3.16
CA ASN A 103 23.04 11.92 2.35
C ASN A 103 21.62 12.37 2.75
N PRO A 104 20.88 13.07 1.87
CA PRO A 104 19.55 13.57 2.18
C PRO A 104 18.57 12.45 2.56
N MET A 105 18.73 11.24 2.01
CA MET A 105 17.85 10.12 2.32
C MET A 105 18.04 9.61 3.76
N THR A 106 19.26 9.66 4.29
CA THR A 106 19.56 9.29 5.68
C THR A 106 19.01 10.34 6.64
N PHE A 107 19.25 11.62 6.34
CA PHE A 107 18.67 12.74 7.09
C PHE A 107 17.14 12.62 7.18
N TRP A 108 16.45 12.51 6.03
CA TRP A 108 14.99 12.44 6.00
C TRP A 108 14.44 11.17 6.65
N LYS A 109 15.16 10.05 6.62
CA LYS A 109 14.78 8.85 7.39
C LYS A 109 14.79 9.12 8.89
N SER A 110 15.83 9.78 9.41
CA SER A 110 15.97 10.13 10.83
C SER A 110 14.91 11.14 11.29
N ILE A 111 14.72 12.22 10.52
CA ILE A 111 13.71 13.25 10.82
C ILE A 111 12.29 12.68 10.80
N LYS A 112 11.99 11.77 9.85
CA LYS A 112 10.68 11.10 9.80
C LYS A 112 10.38 10.28 11.05
N VAL A 113 11.39 9.71 11.72
CA VAL A 113 11.19 8.96 12.97
C VAL A 113 10.79 9.91 14.11
N LEU A 114 11.43 11.07 14.21
CA LEU A 114 11.07 12.10 15.20
C LEU A 114 9.65 12.64 14.98
N ASN A 115 9.33 12.96 13.71
CA ASN A 115 8.07 13.55 13.33
C ASN A 115 6.95 12.51 13.08
N LYS A 116 7.20 11.23 13.37
CA LYS A 116 6.20 10.18 13.16
C LYS A 116 5.06 10.33 14.17
N LYS A 117 4.02 11.06 13.78
CA LYS A 117 2.75 11.05 14.51
C LYS A 117 2.26 9.62 14.63
N LYS A 118 2.04 9.14 15.85
CA LYS A 118 1.41 7.83 16.07
C LYS A 118 -0.02 7.95 15.54
N SER A 119 -0.43 7.04 14.66
CA SER A 119 -1.85 6.92 14.30
C SER A 119 -2.60 6.57 15.58
N THR A 120 -3.53 7.43 15.99
CA THR A 120 -4.36 7.13 17.16
C THR A 120 -5.36 6.06 16.76
N GLN A 121 -5.37 4.98 17.53
CA GLN A 121 -6.47 4.04 17.48
C GLN A 121 -7.72 4.76 18.00
N PHE A 122 -8.83 4.56 17.30
CA PHE A 122 -10.13 5.03 17.77
C PHE A 122 -10.90 3.83 18.33
N SER A 123 -11.63 4.06 19.41
CA SER A 123 -12.44 3.05 20.09
C SER A 123 -13.93 3.31 19.93
N ALA A 124 -14.29 4.41 19.28
CA ALA A 124 -15.66 4.87 19.11
C ALA A 124 -15.80 5.68 17.81
N ILE A 125 -17.02 5.86 17.32
CA ILE A 125 -17.33 6.73 16.18
C ILE A 125 -18.45 7.69 16.57
N THR A 126 -18.27 8.97 16.25
CA THR A 126 -19.30 9.99 16.44
C THR A 126 -20.11 10.13 15.16
N LYS A 127 -21.42 9.93 15.24
CA LYS A 127 -22.38 10.17 14.15
C LYS A 127 -22.60 11.67 13.96
N ASP A 128 -23.22 12.03 12.84
CA ASP A 128 -23.54 13.42 12.51
C ASP A 128 -24.53 14.08 13.49
N ASN A 129 -25.35 13.28 14.19
CA ASN A 129 -26.26 13.71 15.24
C ASN A 129 -25.59 13.80 16.64
N ASN A 130 -24.26 13.88 16.72
CA ASN A 130 -23.46 13.87 17.96
C ASN A 130 -23.59 12.61 18.84
N THR A 131 -24.25 11.56 18.38
CA THR A 131 -24.30 10.29 19.11
C THR A 131 -23.00 9.51 18.92
N THR A 132 -22.42 9.00 19.99
CA THR A 132 -21.15 8.24 19.94
C THR A 132 -21.39 6.74 20.08
N LEU A 133 -21.06 6.00 19.03
CA LEU A 133 -21.07 4.54 19.02
C LEU A 133 -19.79 4.00 19.64
N LYS A 134 -19.91 3.09 20.60
CA LYS A 134 -18.77 2.46 21.29
C LYS A 134 -18.69 0.95 21.07
N SER A 135 -19.81 0.31 20.74
CA SER A 135 -19.84 -1.13 20.45
C SER A 135 -19.18 -1.43 19.12
N THR A 136 -18.37 -2.49 19.05
CA THR A 136 -17.71 -2.91 17.79
C THR A 136 -18.72 -3.25 16.71
N LYS A 137 -19.83 -3.91 17.08
CA LYS A 137 -20.88 -4.29 16.12
C LYS A 137 -21.56 -3.06 15.52
N GLU A 138 -22.09 -2.18 16.37
CA GLU A 138 -22.74 -0.94 15.95
C GLU A 138 -21.81 -0.05 15.11
N THR A 139 -20.54 0.04 15.51
CA THR A 139 -19.53 0.80 14.76
C THR A 139 -19.32 0.21 13.36
N THR A 140 -19.27 -1.12 13.27
CA THR A 140 -19.06 -1.82 11.99
C THR A 140 -20.28 -1.66 11.08
N ASP A 141 -21.48 -1.84 11.63
CA ASP A 141 -22.75 -1.72 10.88
C ASP A 141 -22.92 -0.29 10.35
N TYR A 142 -22.69 0.73 11.20
CA TYR A 142 -22.72 2.13 10.78
C TYR A 142 -21.71 2.46 9.68
N LEU A 143 -20.47 1.96 9.79
CA LEU A 143 -19.47 2.15 8.74
C LEU A 143 -19.84 1.43 7.44
N PHE A 144 -20.43 0.24 7.55
CA PHE A 144 -20.90 -0.52 6.39
C PHE A 144 -21.97 0.26 5.65
N GLU A 145 -22.99 0.77 6.33
CA GLU A 145 -24.03 1.61 5.73
C GLU A 145 -23.44 2.88 5.10
N HIS A 146 -22.61 3.60 5.86
CA HIS A 146 -21.99 4.85 5.39
C HIS A 146 -21.17 4.64 4.10
N PHE A 147 -20.31 3.62 4.07
CA PHE A 147 -19.47 3.36 2.91
C PHE A 147 -20.23 2.70 1.76
N SER A 148 -21.27 1.92 2.03
CA SER A 148 -22.13 1.37 0.97
C SER A 148 -22.89 2.48 0.25
N GLY A 149 -23.39 3.49 0.97
CA GLY A 149 -23.98 4.67 0.35
C GLY A 149 -22.95 5.51 -0.41
N ARG A 150 -21.75 5.69 0.16
CA ARG A 150 -20.69 6.52 -0.47
C ARG A 150 -20.07 5.90 -1.72
N PHE A 151 -19.89 4.58 -1.74
CA PHE A 151 -19.25 3.85 -2.83
C PHE A 151 -20.24 3.02 -3.65
N GLY A 152 -21.55 3.27 -3.48
CA GLY A 152 -22.59 2.71 -4.32
C GLY A 152 -22.52 3.24 -5.75
N PRO A 153 -23.30 2.64 -6.67
CA PRO A 153 -23.46 3.16 -8.02
C PRO A 153 -23.86 4.65 -7.97
N PRO A 154 -23.27 5.50 -8.83
CA PRO A 154 -23.69 6.89 -8.92
C PRO A 154 -25.14 6.97 -9.42
N THR A 155 -25.86 8.00 -9.01
CA THR A 155 -27.17 8.33 -9.60
C THR A 155 -26.94 8.87 -11.00
N THR A 156 -27.49 8.20 -12.01
CA THR A 156 -27.44 8.63 -13.41
C THR A 156 -28.63 9.52 -13.74
N ASP A 157 -28.39 10.69 -14.33
CA ASP A 157 -29.44 11.56 -14.86
C ASP A 157 -29.56 11.39 -16.38
N VAL A 158 -30.72 10.90 -16.84
CA VAL A 158 -30.98 10.66 -18.27
C VAL A 158 -30.95 11.96 -19.09
N ASN A 159 -31.21 13.11 -18.46
CA ASN A 159 -31.16 14.41 -19.11
C ASN A 159 -29.74 14.98 -19.20
N ASN A 160 -28.78 14.41 -18.45
CA ASN A 160 -27.39 14.82 -18.53
C ASN A 160 -26.72 14.13 -19.72
N THR A 161 -26.21 14.92 -20.66
CA THR A 161 -25.54 14.42 -21.86
C THR A 161 -24.38 13.47 -21.55
N THR A 162 -23.58 13.76 -20.52
CA THR A 162 -22.41 12.96 -20.15
C THR A 162 -22.81 11.60 -19.58
N ASP A 163 -23.86 11.57 -18.74
CA ASP A 163 -24.37 10.33 -18.16
C ASP A 163 -24.98 9.44 -19.25
N ARG A 164 -25.72 10.03 -20.19
CA ARG A 164 -26.26 9.32 -21.35
C ARG A 164 -25.14 8.72 -22.23
N GLU A 165 -24.13 9.51 -22.58
CA GLU A 165 -22.98 9.03 -23.37
C GLU A 165 -22.22 7.89 -22.66
N ALA A 166 -22.03 8.02 -21.34
CA ALA A 166 -21.40 6.96 -20.54
C ALA A 166 -22.24 5.67 -20.55
N GLN A 167 -23.56 5.80 -20.43
CA GLN A 167 -24.49 4.68 -20.48
C GLN A 167 -24.50 4.01 -21.87
N GLU A 168 -24.55 4.78 -22.95
CA GLU A 168 -24.49 4.27 -24.33
C GLU A 168 -23.19 3.47 -24.58
N VAL A 169 -22.05 3.99 -24.09
CA VAL A 169 -20.77 3.27 -24.17
C VAL A 169 -20.80 1.99 -23.35
N TRP A 170 -21.35 2.04 -22.14
CA TRP A 170 -21.47 0.87 -21.27
C TRP A 170 -22.33 -0.23 -21.89
N ASP A 171 -23.49 0.14 -22.44
CA ASP A 171 -24.41 -0.81 -23.07
C ASP A 171 -23.78 -1.43 -24.32
N ARG A 172 -23.14 -0.61 -25.15
CA ARG A 172 -22.41 -1.09 -26.34
C ARG A 172 -21.29 -2.07 -25.98
N LEU A 173 -20.53 -1.81 -24.91
CA LEU A 173 -19.46 -2.69 -24.48
C LEU A 173 -19.99 -3.96 -23.79
N SER A 174 -21.08 -3.86 -23.04
CA SER A 174 -21.70 -4.99 -22.33
C SER A 174 -22.40 -5.96 -23.27
N GLN A 175 -22.89 -5.46 -24.41
CA GLN A 175 -23.54 -6.25 -25.46
C GLN A 175 -22.58 -6.65 -26.60
N ALA A 176 -21.28 -6.36 -26.45
CA ALA A 176 -20.31 -6.67 -27.48
C ALA A 176 -20.19 -8.19 -27.71
N ASP A 177 -20.19 -8.60 -28.97
CA ASP A 177 -20.04 -10.01 -29.35
C ASP A 177 -18.70 -10.58 -28.80
N PRO A 178 -18.71 -11.74 -28.13
CA PRO A 178 -17.50 -12.42 -27.68
C PRO A 178 -16.42 -12.60 -28.78
N ASP A 179 -16.81 -12.80 -30.04
CA ASP A 179 -15.89 -12.90 -31.17
C ASP A 179 -15.18 -11.56 -31.44
N CYS A 180 -15.87 -10.43 -31.29
CA CYS A 180 -15.26 -9.11 -31.38
C CYS A 180 -14.21 -8.90 -30.27
N ILE A 181 -14.52 -9.34 -29.04
CA ILE A 181 -13.58 -9.28 -27.91
C ILE A 181 -12.35 -10.15 -28.19
N TYR A 182 -12.56 -11.38 -28.68
CA TYR A 182 -11.49 -12.30 -29.02
C TYR A 182 -10.58 -11.75 -30.13
N ARG A 183 -11.16 -11.19 -31.20
CA ARG A 183 -10.40 -10.55 -32.29
C ARG A 183 -9.60 -9.35 -31.79
N ALA A 184 -10.18 -8.53 -30.92
CA ALA A 184 -9.48 -7.40 -30.29
C ALA A 184 -8.30 -7.88 -29.45
N TRP A 185 -8.50 -8.92 -28.63
CA TRP A 185 -7.42 -9.54 -27.85
C TRP A 185 -6.30 -10.08 -28.74
N CYS A 186 -6.64 -10.80 -29.83
CA CYS A 186 -5.67 -11.34 -30.77
C CYS A 186 -4.77 -10.26 -31.42
N ARG A 187 -5.31 -9.06 -31.64
CA ARG A 187 -4.60 -7.90 -32.20
C ARG A 187 -3.91 -7.04 -31.15
N SER A 188 -4.10 -7.34 -29.87
CA SER A 188 -3.55 -6.57 -28.75
C SER A 188 -2.22 -7.11 -28.24
N ASP A 189 -1.50 -6.29 -27.49
CA ASP A 189 -0.29 -6.68 -26.75
C ASP A 189 -0.61 -7.35 -25.39
N LEU A 190 -1.88 -7.67 -25.11
CA LEU A 190 -2.34 -8.26 -23.83
C LEU A 190 -2.14 -9.78 -23.76
N LYS A 191 -0.92 -10.21 -24.10
CA LYS A 191 -0.43 -11.58 -23.90
C LYS A 191 0.72 -11.54 -22.90
N PHE A 192 0.63 -12.43 -21.92
CA PHE A 192 1.54 -12.45 -20.77
C PHE A 192 2.24 -13.79 -20.67
N ASP A 193 3.52 -13.76 -20.32
CA ASP A 193 4.30 -14.96 -20.07
C ASP A 193 4.73 -15.05 -18.59
N ALA A 194 5.47 -16.11 -18.25
CA ALA A 194 5.99 -16.29 -16.90
C ALA A 194 6.96 -15.17 -16.49
N ALA A 195 7.63 -14.49 -17.43
CA ALA A 195 8.57 -13.41 -17.13
C ALA A 195 7.82 -12.12 -16.76
N ASP A 196 6.75 -11.78 -17.47
CA ASP A 196 5.83 -10.69 -17.16
C ASP A 196 5.26 -10.86 -15.75
N LEU A 197 4.80 -12.07 -15.40
CA LEU A 197 4.29 -12.37 -14.06
C LEU A 197 5.36 -12.22 -12.97
N LYS A 198 6.56 -12.77 -13.18
CA LYS A 198 7.68 -12.58 -12.24
C LYS A 198 7.97 -11.10 -12.01
N LYS A 199 8.02 -10.32 -13.08
CA LYS A 199 8.29 -8.88 -13.01
C LYS A 199 7.23 -8.16 -12.19
N VAL A 200 5.96 -8.44 -12.46
CA VAL A 200 4.82 -7.88 -11.71
C VAL A 200 4.88 -8.27 -10.23
N ILE A 201 5.04 -9.57 -9.93
CA ILE A 201 5.06 -10.10 -8.56
C ILE A 201 6.28 -9.57 -7.79
N ALA A 202 7.46 -9.51 -8.41
CA ALA A 202 8.69 -9.00 -7.80
C ALA A 202 8.53 -7.52 -7.40
N ALA A 203 7.92 -6.70 -8.27
CA ALA A 203 7.68 -5.28 -8.04
C ALA A 203 6.66 -4.99 -6.92
N MET A 204 5.84 -5.97 -6.52
CA MET A 204 4.90 -5.80 -5.41
C MET A 204 5.65 -5.70 -4.07
N LYS A 205 5.17 -4.88 -3.14
CA LYS A 205 5.76 -4.79 -1.81
C LYS A 205 5.54 -6.10 -1.05
N THR A 206 6.59 -6.62 -0.41
CA THR A 206 6.51 -7.83 0.44
C THR A 206 5.80 -7.48 1.75
N LYS A 207 4.46 -7.59 1.75
CA LYS A 207 3.58 -7.29 2.89
C LYS A 207 2.76 -8.52 3.27
N ASN A 208 2.36 -8.57 4.55
CA ASN A 208 1.52 -9.63 5.11
C ASN A 208 0.03 -9.28 5.10
N SER A 209 -0.35 -8.06 4.74
CA SER A 209 -1.77 -7.67 4.61
C SER A 209 -2.45 -8.49 3.50
N THR A 210 -3.69 -8.91 3.74
CA THR A 210 -4.47 -9.79 2.86
C THR A 210 -5.80 -9.17 2.49
N GLY A 211 -6.48 -9.71 1.47
CA GLY A 211 -7.92 -9.49 1.29
C GLY A 211 -8.74 -10.40 2.21
N PHE A 212 -10.00 -10.62 1.85
CA PHE A 212 -10.86 -11.62 2.49
C PHE A 212 -10.40 -13.06 2.20
N ASP A 213 -9.68 -13.26 1.09
CA ASP A 213 -9.04 -14.52 0.66
C ASP A 213 -7.92 -15.00 1.60
N LEU A 214 -7.45 -14.14 2.51
CA LEU A 214 -6.37 -14.40 3.47
C LEU A 214 -5.01 -14.77 2.83
N VAL A 215 -4.86 -14.55 1.52
CA VAL A 215 -3.61 -14.73 0.77
C VAL A 215 -2.82 -13.41 0.77
N SER A 216 -1.53 -13.47 1.09
CA SER A 216 -0.66 -12.29 1.19
C SER A 216 0.33 -12.18 0.02
N ASN A 217 0.86 -10.98 -0.22
CA ASN A 217 1.95 -10.75 -1.17
C ASN A 217 3.16 -11.64 -0.89
N ARG A 218 3.45 -11.88 0.39
CA ARG A 218 4.56 -12.74 0.78
C ARG A 218 4.35 -14.18 0.32
N MET A 219 3.13 -14.71 0.42
CA MET A 219 2.82 -16.08 -0.01
C MET A 219 3.01 -16.24 -1.52
N VAL A 220 2.49 -15.31 -2.32
CA VAL A 220 2.63 -15.36 -3.78
C VAL A 220 4.08 -15.23 -4.23
N LYS A 221 4.89 -14.43 -3.53
CA LYS A 221 6.33 -14.31 -3.82
C LYS A 221 7.16 -15.57 -3.55
N VAL A 222 6.65 -16.50 -2.74
CA VAL A 222 7.33 -17.77 -2.41
C VAL A 222 6.89 -18.90 -3.35
N LEU A 223 5.91 -18.67 -4.22
CA LEU A 223 5.50 -19.67 -5.20
C LEU A 223 6.68 -20.07 -6.09
N SER A 224 6.76 -21.37 -6.38
CA SER A 224 7.80 -21.92 -7.25
C SER A 224 7.63 -21.44 -8.69
N GLN A 225 8.69 -21.60 -9.48
CA GLN A 225 8.73 -21.20 -10.88
C GLN A 225 7.61 -21.84 -11.72
N ASN A 226 7.23 -23.08 -11.40
CA ASN A 226 6.23 -23.84 -12.14
C ASN A 226 4.85 -23.17 -12.07
N TYR A 227 4.52 -22.53 -10.94
CA TYR A 227 3.26 -21.78 -10.81
C TYR A 227 3.21 -20.53 -11.67
N MET A 228 4.35 -19.93 -12.04
CA MET A 228 4.36 -18.72 -12.87
C MET A 228 3.83 -18.98 -14.27
N LYS A 229 4.16 -20.14 -14.86
CA LYS A 229 3.62 -20.52 -16.17
C LYS A 229 2.11 -20.76 -16.10
N LEU A 230 1.68 -21.56 -15.12
CA LEU A 230 0.26 -21.88 -14.91
C LEU A 230 -0.58 -20.61 -14.66
N LEU A 231 -0.08 -19.69 -13.83
CA LEU A 231 -0.73 -18.41 -13.60
C LEU A 231 -0.81 -17.58 -14.89
N ALA A 232 0.24 -17.54 -15.71
CA ALA A 232 0.25 -16.78 -16.96
C ALA A 232 -0.82 -17.32 -17.92
N ASP A 233 -0.87 -18.65 -18.10
CA ASP A 233 -1.86 -19.32 -18.95
C ASP A 233 -3.29 -19.05 -18.45
N SER A 234 -3.52 -19.15 -17.13
CA SER A 234 -4.82 -18.85 -16.52
C SER A 234 -5.21 -17.39 -16.69
N TYR A 235 -4.28 -16.44 -16.52
CA TYR A 235 -4.56 -15.01 -16.75
C TYR A 235 -4.86 -14.70 -18.21
N ASN A 236 -4.11 -15.27 -19.15
CA ASN A 236 -4.35 -15.07 -20.58
C ASN A 236 -5.76 -15.51 -20.98
N LYS A 237 -6.26 -16.64 -20.45
CA LYS A 237 -7.66 -17.07 -20.68
C LYS A 237 -8.71 -16.10 -20.15
N LEU A 238 -8.41 -15.39 -19.05
CA LEU A 238 -9.31 -14.35 -18.53
C LEU A 238 -9.26 -13.09 -19.41
N PHE A 239 -8.07 -12.66 -19.83
CA PHE A 239 -7.89 -11.51 -20.74
C PHE A 239 -8.51 -11.74 -22.11
N GLU A 240 -8.36 -12.94 -22.67
CA GLU A 240 -8.95 -13.37 -23.95
C GLU A 240 -10.47 -13.13 -23.99
N LYS A 241 -11.12 -13.27 -22.83
CA LYS A 241 -12.57 -13.16 -22.69
C LYS A 241 -13.03 -11.89 -21.99
N ALA A 242 -12.11 -10.95 -21.76
CA ALA A 242 -12.33 -9.74 -20.99
C ALA A 242 -13.03 -9.98 -19.63
N TYR A 243 -12.80 -11.14 -19.01
CA TYR A 243 -13.52 -11.55 -17.81
C TYR A 243 -12.78 -11.13 -16.54
N TRP A 244 -13.49 -10.42 -15.68
CA TRP A 244 -13.03 -10.09 -14.34
C TRP A 244 -13.78 -10.90 -13.29
N GLY A 245 -13.03 -11.62 -12.46
CA GLY A 245 -13.56 -12.43 -11.38
C GLY A 245 -14.37 -11.69 -10.33
N ASP A 246 -15.61 -12.12 -10.07
CA ASP A 246 -16.49 -11.44 -9.11
C ASP A 246 -15.97 -11.45 -7.69
N SER A 247 -15.39 -12.57 -7.24
CA SER A 247 -14.78 -12.63 -5.91
C SER A 247 -13.55 -11.72 -5.79
N TRP A 248 -12.89 -11.33 -6.89
CA TRP A 248 -11.83 -10.32 -6.84
C TRP A 248 -12.32 -8.90 -6.65
N LYS A 249 -13.61 -8.61 -6.88
CA LYS A 249 -14.24 -7.30 -6.61
C LYS A 249 -14.54 -7.09 -5.13
N GLN A 250 -14.59 -8.17 -4.34
CA GLN A 250 -14.86 -8.10 -2.91
C GLN A 250 -13.62 -7.61 -2.14
N ALA A 251 -13.78 -6.57 -1.33
CA ALA A 251 -12.68 -5.99 -0.55
C ALA A 251 -12.92 -6.10 0.95
N ARG A 252 -11.84 -6.35 1.71
CA ARG A 252 -11.85 -6.12 3.16
C ARG A 252 -11.49 -4.66 3.43
N THR A 253 -12.43 -3.88 3.94
CA THR A 253 -12.22 -2.46 4.24
C THR A 253 -11.60 -2.27 5.63
N VAL A 254 -10.52 -1.47 5.69
CA VAL A 254 -9.88 -1.07 6.96
C VAL A 254 -9.88 0.46 7.05
N CYS A 255 -10.30 1.00 8.19
CA CYS A 255 -10.43 2.44 8.39
C CYS A 255 -9.25 3.01 9.18
N PHE A 256 -8.69 4.12 8.71
CA PHE A 256 -7.60 4.85 9.35
C PHE A 256 -8.06 6.23 9.81
N ASN A 257 -7.74 6.58 11.05
CA ASN A 257 -8.08 7.87 11.63
C ASN A 257 -7.20 9.00 11.05
N LYS A 258 -7.84 10.03 10.47
CA LYS A 258 -7.15 11.24 9.98
C LYS A 258 -7.03 12.32 11.06
N SER A 259 -8.05 12.48 11.90
CA SER A 259 -8.19 13.63 12.82
C SER A 259 -7.43 13.46 14.14
N ASN A 260 -6.86 12.27 14.36
CA ASN A 260 -6.30 11.83 15.63
C ASN A 260 -7.29 11.83 16.82
N SER A 261 -8.59 12.07 16.59
CA SER A 261 -9.63 12.02 17.61
C SER A 261 -9.83 10.59 18.13
N PRO A 262 -10.04 10.35 19.44
CA PRO A 262 -10.41 9.02 19.94
C PRO A 262 -11.79 8.55 19.45
N ALA A 263 -12.64 9.48 19.02
CA ALA A 263 -13.95 9.24 18.40
C ALA A 263 -14.09 10.09 17.12
N PRO A 264 -13.50 9.66 15.99
CA PRO A 264 -13.61 10.38 14.74
C PRO A 264 -15.02 10.24 14.15
N THR A 265 -15.43 11.21 13.34
CA THR A 265 -16.60 11.06 12.47
C THR A 265 -16.25 10.21 11.24
N SER A 266 -17.27 9.70 10.54
CA SER A 266 -17.10 8.88 9.33
C SER A 266 -16.21 9.55 8.26
N ASN A 267 -16.40 10.85 8.02
CA ASN A 267 -15.60 11.64 7.06
C ASN A 267 -14.12 11.83 7.48
N GLN A 268 -13.86 11.76 8.78
CA GLN A 268 -12.50 11.83 9.35
C GLN A 268 -11.76 10.49 9.26
N LEU A 269 -12.39 9.44 8.74
CA LEU A 269 -11.74 8.16 8.45
C LEU A 269 -11.26 8.10 6.98
N ARG A 270 -10.16 7.38 6.73
CA ARG A 270 -9.80 6.86 5.40
C ARG A 270 -10.10 5.38 5.36
N SER A 271 -11.10 4.97 4.60
CA SER A 271 -11.26 3.57 4.22
C SER A 271 -10.15 3.17 3.24
N ILE A 272 -9.56 2.00 3.45
CA ILE A 272 -8.64 1.35 2.53
C ILE A 272 -9.22 -0.03 2.19
N SER A 273 -9.53 -0.24 0.92
CA SER A 273 -10.05 -1.50 0.39
C SER A 273 -8.90 -2.48 0.13
N LEU A 274 -8.86 -3.57 0.90
CA LEU A 274 -7.89 -4.66 0.70
C LEU A 274 -8.51 -5.73 -0.21
N LEU A 275 -8.25 -5.62 -1.51
CA LEU A 275 -8.67 -6.61 -2.51
C LEU A 275 -7.79 -7.88 -2.50
N PRO A 276 -8.29 -9.03 -2.99
CA PRO A 276 -7.52 -10.24 -3.23
C PRO A 276 -6.29 -9.99 -4.08
N ILE A 277 -5.25 -10.80 -3.84
CA ILE A 277 -3.96 -10.56 -4.49
C ILE A 277 -3.99 -10.88 -5.99
N PHE A 278 -4.71 -11.93 -6.39
CA PHE A 278 -4.73 -12.36 -7.78
C PHE A 278 -5.46 -11.34 -8.68
N GLY A 279 -6.48 -10.64 -8.17
CA GLY A 279 -7.06 -9.47 -8.86
C GLY A 279 -6.07 -8.32 -9.01
N LYS A 280 -5.27 -8.01 -7.98
CA LYS A 280 -4.21 -6.99 -8.07
C LYS A 280 -3.11 -7.34 -9.07
N ILE A 281 -2.80 -8.64 -9.23
CA ILE A 281 -1.85 -9.09 -10.24
C ILE A 281 -2.44 -8.92 -11.64
N TYR A 282 -3.73 -9.26 -11.83
CA TYR A 282 -4.46 -9.00 -13.07
C TYR A 282 -4.37 -7.52 -13.48
N GLU A 283 -4.70 -6.59 -12.57
CA GLU A 283 -4.57 -5.14 -12.81
C GLU A 283 -3.16 -4.73 -13.22
N ARG A 284 -2.15 -5.27 -12.53
CA ARG A 284 -0.76 -4.91 -12.78
C ARG A 284 -0.25 -5.45 -14.11
N LEU A 285 -0.71 -6.62 -14.54
CA LEU A 285 -0.43 -7.15 -15.87
C LEU A 285 -1.04 -6.24 -16.94
N PHE A 286 -2.31 -5.86 -16.79
CA PHE A 286 -2.94 -4.88 -17.68
C PHE A 286 -2.16 -3.56 -17.72
N LEU A 287 -1.86 -2.98 -16.55
CA LEU A 287 -1.10 -1.74 -16.44
C LEU A 287 0.30 -1.82 -17.07
N LEU A 288 0.94 -2.99 -17.05
CA LEU A 288 2.25 -3.18 -17.67
C LEU A 288 2.18 -2.89 -19.17
N LYS A 289 1.23 -3.48 -19.90
CA LYS A 289 1.07 -3.29 -21.35
C LYS A 289 0.40 -1.95 -21.67
N PHE A 290 -0.59 -1.55 -20.88
CA PHE A 290 -1.30 -0.29 -21.07
C PHE A 290 -0.37 0.93 -20.99
N ASN A 291 0.57 0.95 -20.02
CA ASN A 291 1.56 2.02 -19.94
C ASN A 291 2.54 2.05 -21.12
N LEU A 292 2.89 0.89 -21.68
CA LEU A 292 3.72 0.82 -22.89
C LEU A 292 2.96 1.40 -24.09
N TRP A 293 1.69 1.03 -24.25
CA TRP A 293 0.83 1.55 -25.30
C TRP A 293 0.63 3.07 -25.18
N ILE A 294 0.30 3.58 -23.98
CA ILE A 294 0.19 5.01 -23.71
C ILE A 294 1.47 5.76 -24.12
N LYS A 295 2.64 5.22 -23.76
CA LYS A 295 3.92 5.83 -24.09
C LYS A 295 4.17 5.83 -25.60
N LYS A 296 3.90 4.71 -26.28
CA LYS A 296 4.04 4.57 -27.73
C LYS A 296 3.16 5.57 -28.49
N MET A 297 1.94 5.78 -28.02
CA MET A 297 0.97 6.68 -28.65
C MET A 297 1.11 8.14 -28.19
N ASN A 298 2.04 8.46 -27.28
CA ASN A 298 2.25 9.80 -26.73
C ASN A 298 0.97 10.48 -26.19
N ILE A 299 0.09 9.71 -25.53
CA ILE A 299 -1.25 10.18 -25.13
C ILE A 299 -1.17 11.17 -23.96
N LEU A 300 -0.24 10.96 -23.02
CA LEU A 300 -0.19 11.77 -21.80
C LEU A 300 0.57 13.08 -22.03
N PRO A 301 -0.05 14.23 -21.71
CA PRO A 301 0.62 15.51 -21.83
C PRO A 301 1.83 15.60 -20.89
N TRP A 302 2.85 16.36 -21.28
CA TRP A 302 4.09 16.48 -20.50
C TRP A 302 3.85 17.08 -19.11
N GLN A 303 2.81 17.92 -18.98
CA GLN A 303 2.41 18.54 -17.72
C GLN A 303 1.85 17.52 -16.74
N GLN A 304 1.31 16.38 -17.17
CA GLN A 304 0.77 15.38 -16.25
C GLN A 304 1.91 14.71 -15.49
N SER A 305 2.01 14.97 -14.18
CA SER A 305 3.00 14.33 -13.29
C SER A 305 2.39 13.25 -12.39
N GLY A 306 1.08 13.35 -12.14
CA GLY A 306 0.35 12.40 -11.29
C GLY A 306 0.35 10.99 -11.89
N ALA A 307 0.61 9.99 -11.04
CA ALA A 307 0.61 8.57 -11.39
C ALA A 307 1.53 8.16 -12.55
N ARG A 308 2.57 8.96 -12.85
CA ARG A 308 3.57 8.61 -13.88
C ARG A 308 4.88 8.10 -13.27
N PRO A 309 5.51 7.09 -13.89
CA PRO A 309 6.84 6.66 -13.49
C PRO A 309 7.82 7.84 -13.50
N HIS A 310 8.67 7.93 -12.47
CA HIS A 310 9.73 8.93 -12.33
C HIS A 310 9.27 10.40 -12.16
N LEU A 311 7.96 10.68 -12.13
CA LEU A 311 7.43 12.01 -11.85
C LEU A 311 6.80 12.06 -10.45
N SER A 312 6.76 13.26 -9.88
CA SER A 312 6.22 13.50 -8.54
C SER A 312 5.45 14.83 -8.49
N THR A 313 4.79 15.09 -7.36
CA THR A 313 4.17 16.40 -7.09
C THR A 313 5.20 17.52 -7.20
N MET A 314 6.42 17.31 -6.68
CA MET A 314 7.50 18.30 -6.79
C MET A 314 7.83 18.59 -8.26
N THR A 315 7.84 17.58 -9.13
CA THR A 315 8.07 17.77 -10.57
C THR A 315 6.98 18.64 -11.21
N ARG A 316 5.73 18.51 -10.77
CA ARG A 316 4.63 19.40 -11.18
C ARG A 316 4.86 20.82 -10.68
N ASP A 317 5.24 20.98 -9.42
CA ASP A 317 5.46 22.30 -8.80
C ASP A 317 6.58 23.06 -9.52
N TYR A 318 7.71 22.39 -9.82
CA TYR A 318 8.78 22.96 -10.64
C TYR A 318 8.30 23.36 -12.03
N GLY A 319 7.53 22.49 -12.70
CA GLY A 319 6.94 22.80 -14.00
C GLY A 319 6.05 24.05 -13.94
N PHE A 320 5.25 24.19 -12.88
CA PHE A 320 4.38 25.34 -12.68
C PHE A 320 5.15 26.64 -12.43
N ILE A 321 6.20 26.59 -11.60
CA ILE A 321 7.10 27.73 -11.36
C ILE A 321 7.75 28.16 -12.68
N ASN A 322 8.30 27.21 -13.45
CA ASN A 322 8.96 27.52 -14.72
C ASN A 322 7.98 28.08 -15.77
N ILE A 323 6.74 27.59 -15.82
CA ILE A 323 5.70 28.18 -16.67
C ILE A 323 5.45 29.62 -16.24
N LYS A 324 5.22 29.89 -14.95
CA LYS A 324 4.98 31.25 -14.45
C LYS A 324 6.15 32.20 -14.68
N VAL A 325 7.39 31.72 -14.55
CA VAL A 325 8.59 32.52 -14.83
C VAL A 325 8.70 32.81 -16.32
N LYS A 326 8.35 31.85 -17.19
CA LYS A 326 8.30 32.08 -18.64
C LYS A 326 7.18 33.04 -19.02
N THR A 327 5.93 32.83 -18.60
CA THR A 327 4.84 33.79 -18.91
C THR A 327 5.08 35.17 -18.29
N GLY A 328 5.69 35.25 -17.11
CA GLY A 328 6.09 36.52 -16.49
C GLY A 328 7.20 37.23 -17.26
N ARG A 329 8.18 36.47 -17.79
CA ARG A 329 9.21 37.00 -18.71
C ARG A 329 8.63 37.34 -20.06
N ASP A 330 7.69 36.57 -20.60
CA ASP A 330 7.06 36.83 -21.89
C ASP A 330 6.18 38.09 -21.80
N THR A 331 5.49 38.34 -20.67
CA THR A 331 4.79 39.62 -20.43
C THR A 331 5.72 40.82 -20.23
N LEU A 332 6.97 40.59 -19.82
CA LEU A 332 8.01 41.63 -19.75
C LEU A 332 8.72 41.80 -21.10
N ASN A 333 8.83 40.73 -21.88
CA ASN A 333 9.49 40.68 -23.19
C ASN A 333 8.53 40.99 -24.35
N THR A 334 7.21 41.14 -24.14
CA THR A 334 6.37 41.88 -25.12
C THR A 334 6.70 43.38 -25.14
N ILE A 335 7.61 43.85 -24.28
CA ILE A 335 8.25 45.17 -24.36
C ILE A 335 9.66 45.09 -25.00
N GLU A 336 10.24 43.89 -25.17
CA GLU A 336 11.56 43.72 -25.81
C GLU A 336 11.61 42.50 -26.74
N ASP A 337 11.56 42.83 -28.03
CA ASP A 337 11.58 41.98 -29.21
C ASP A 337 12.42 40.69 -29.19
N ASN A 338 11.87 39.68 -29.89
CA ASN A 338 12.53 38.70 -30.77
C ASN A 338 13.81 38.00 -30.26
N PHE A 339 13.73 36.75 -29.79
CA PHE A 339 14.69 35.68 -30.17
C PHE A 339 14.12 34.28 -29.86
N GLY A 340 14.16 33.40 -30.88
CA GLY A 340 13.54 32.06 -30.90
C GLY A 340 14.17 30.99 -30.00
N PRO A 341 13.58 29.77 -29.96
CA PRO A 341 13.84 28.78 -28.91
C PRO A 341 15.12 27.97 -29.15
N LYS A 342 15.97 27.84 -28.12
CA LYS A 342 17.00 26.81 -28.03
C LYS A 342 16.50 25.63 -27.19
N GLU A 343 16.54 24.44 -27.79
CA GLU A 343 16.35 23.15 -27.13
C GLU A 343 17.42 22.91 -26.06
N TYR A 344 17.02 22.33 -24.93
CA TYR A 344 17.97 21.82 -23.94
C TYR A 344 17.63 20.35 -23.63
N GLU A 345 18.49 19.46 -24.14
CA GLU A 345 18.59 18.06 -23.72
C GLU A 345 19.06 17.98 -22.25
N LEU A 346 18.27 17.30 -21.41
CA LEU A 346 18.71 16.88 -20.09
C LEU A 346 19.40 15.53 -20.20
N GLN A 347 20.73 15.56 -20.24
CA GLN A 347 21.59 14.38 -20.12
C GLN A 347 21.32 13.65 -18.80
N GLY A 348 20.96 12.37 -18.91
CA GLY A 348 20.88 11.44 -17.79
C GLY A 348 22.27 11.12 -17.23
N LYS A 349 22.41 11.15 -15.91
CA LYS A 349 23.52 10.49 -15.22
C LYS A 349 23.08 9.14 -14.69
N GLN A 350 23.91 8.14 -15.01
CA GLN A 350 23.82 6.71 -14.72
C GLN A 350 23.77 6.40 -13.22
#